data_AF-X0Y4X5-F1
#
_entry.id   AF-X0Y4X5-F1
#
_cell.length_a   1.000
_cell.length_b   1.000
_cell.length_c   1.000
_cell.angle_alpha   90.00
_cell.angle_beta   90.00
_cell.angle_gamma   90.00
#
_symmetry.space_group_name_H-M   'P 1'
#
loop_
_entity.id
_entity.type
_entity.pdbx_description
1 polymer ?
#
loop_
_entity_poly.entity_id
_entity_poly.type
_entity_poly.pdbx_seq_one_letter_code
_entity_poly.pdbx_strand_id
1 'polypeptide(L)'
;RQHIFNYPHEKETGRTSSVTQRSIKVNNKKIIFFDLAGHEKYFRTTLYGISSNYPHVMLIMIESNRGVLQMTKEHIISAIYLRIPIVLVLTKIDIAIPSKLNQNIRKIKKMMKGAGKHVHEINEENDIKKAVDKLSEISVPLFKISAVKGNDINPPLYYLTDFLDKLNDITVTTITTESKEEDFKGETFKAESLFVIDKSFRTEGYPLIGSGFMRSGKISVNSSNHEKLFIGPINH
;
A
#
# COMPACT_ATOMS: atom_id res chain seq x y z
N ARG A 1 -18.24 1.96 9.20
CA ARG A 1 -17.85 0.71 8.49
C ARG A 1 -18.85 0.26 7.41
N GLN A 2 -20.17 0.52 7.54
CA GLN A 2 -21.17 0.08 6.54
C GLN A 2 -20.92 0.61 5.12
N HIS A 3 -20.32 1.80 4.97
CA HIS A 3 -19.98 2.36 3.66
C HIS A 3 -18.78 1.69 2.98
N ILE A 4 -18.05 0.79 3.65
CA ILE A 4 -16.86 0.09 3.13
C ILE A 4 -17.25 -1.26 2.50
N PHE A 5 -18.34 -1.88 2.96
CA PHE A 5 -18.76 -3.21 2.53
C PHE A 5 -19.54 -3.18 1.22
N ASN A 6 -19.09 -3.98 0.26
CA ASN A 6 -19.66 -4.10 -1.08
C ASN A 6 -20.76 -5.16 -1.14
N TYR A 7 -20.75 -6.16 -0.25
CA TYR A 7 -21.69 -7.27 -0.28
C TYR A 7 -22.55 -7.41 1.00
N PRO A 8 -23.77 -7.98 0.91
CA PRO A 8 -24.63 -8.19 2.08
C PRO A 8 -23.97 -8.99 3.21
N HIS A 9 -23.26 -10.08 2.89
CA HIS A 9 -22.57 -10.91 3.88
C HIS A 9 -21.42 -10.17 4.58
N GLU A 10 -20.80 -9.18 3.93
CA GLU A 10 -19.77 -8.36 4.59
C GLU A 10 -20.40 -7.42 5.63
N LYS A 11 -21.61 -6.91 5.36
CA LYS A 11 -22.37 -6.11 6.33
C LYS A 11 -22.84 -6.93 7.52
N GLU A 12 -23.28 -8.16 7.28
CA GLU A 12 -23.71 -9.10 8.32
C GLU A 12 -22.53 -9.58 9.19
N THR A 13 -21.44 -10.00 8.56
CA THR A 13 -20.28 -10.55 9.29
C THR A 13 -19.32 -9.49 9.81
N GLY A 14 -19.41 -8.26 9.29
CA GLY A 14 -18.45 -7.19 9.56
C GLY A 14 -17.05 -7.45 8.95
N ARG A 15 -16.93 -8.38 7.99
CA ARG A 15 -15.65 -8.81 7.39
C ARG A 15 -15.60 -8.45 5.91
N THR A 16 -14.52 -7.79 5.50
CA THR A 16 -14.22 -7.54 4.09
C THR A 16 -13.84 -8.86 3.39
N SER A 17 -14.51 -9.16 2.28
CA SER A 17 -14.29 -10.32 1.41
C SER A 17 -13.80 -9.94 0.01
N SER A 18 -13.76 -8.64 -0.29
CA SER A 18 -13.47 -8.09 -1.60
C SER A 18 -12.42 -6.98 -1.54
N VAL A 19 -11.73 -6.74 -2.65
CA VAL A 19 -10.80 -5.61 -2.79
C VAL A 19 -11.61 -4.34 -2.96
N THR A 20 -11.44 -3.39 -2.04
CA THR A 20 -12.10 -2.08 -2.12
C THR A 20 -11.07 -1.00 -2.34
N GLN A 21 -11.30 -0.16 -3.35
CA GLN A 21 -10.47 1.00 -3.62
C GLN A 21 -11.10 2.26 -3.02
N ARG A 22 -10.29 3.08 -2.37
CA ARG A 22 -10.65 4.42 -1.91
C ARG A 22 -9.56 5.40 -2.31
N SER A 23 -9.94 6.61 -2.64
CA SER A 23 -8.96 7.67 -2.89
C SER A 23 -9.30 8.90 -2.09
N ILE A 24 -8.27 9.53 -1.53
CA ILE A 24 -8.35 10.83 -0.89
C ILE A 24 -7.43 11.80 -1.61
N LYS A 25 -7.76 13.09 -1.56
CA LYS A 25 -6.92 14.17 -2.07
C LYS A 25 -6.32 14.91 -0.88
N VAL A 26 -5.00 14.95 -0.79
CA VAL A 26 -4.24 15.65 0.25
C VAL A 26 -3.25 16.56 -0.46
N ASN A 27 -3.25 17.86 -0.16
CA ASN A 27 -2.32 18.83 -0.77
C ASN A 27 -2.22 18.76 -2.31
N ASN A 28 -3.38 18.66 -2.97
CA ASN A 28 -3.51 18.45 -4.43
C ASN A 28 -2.97 17.14 -5.01
N LYS A 29 -2.48 16.23 -4.16
CA LYS A 29 -2.01 14.90 -4.54
C LYS A 29 -3.06 13.85 -4.18
N LYS A 30 -3.11 12.76 -4.95
CA LYS A 30 -4.11 11.69 -4.77
C LYS A 30 -3.43 10.49 -4.08
N ILE A 31 -3.93 10.10 -2.91
CA ILE A 31 -3.53 8.86 -2.24
C ILE A 31 -4.64 7.83 -2.48
N ILE A 32 -4.26 6.64 -2.96
CA ILE A 32 -5.18 5.54 -3.21
C ILE A 32 -4.92 4.44 -2.18
N PHE A 33 -5.97 4.04 -1.48
CA PHE A 33 -5.97 2.94 -0.53
C PHE A 33 -6.71 1.74 -1.14
N PHE A 34 -6.09 0.58 -1.00
CA PHE A 34 -6.72 -0.71 -1.30
C PHE A 34 -6.97 -1.43 0.02
N ASP A 35 -8.25 -1.54 0.40
CA ASP A 35 -8.66 -2.38 1.53
C ASP A 35 -8.83 -3.82 1.04
N LEU A 36 -8.08 -4.73 1.67
CA LEU A 36 -7.98 -6.12 1.25
C LEU A 36 -8.62 -7.04 2.30
N ALA A 37 -9.04 -8.23 1.88
CA ALA A 37 -9.69 -9.16 2.78
C ALA A 37 -8.73 -9.67 3.87
N GLY A 38 -9.16 -9.56 5.13
CA GLY A 38 -8.35 -9.96 6.29
C GLY A 38 -8.55 -11.41 6.76
N HIS A 39 -9.40 -12.19 6.08
CA HIS A 39 -9.74 -13.56 6.45
C HIS A 39 -9.09 -14.56 5.49
N GLU A 40 -8.57 -15.67 6.03
CA GLU A 40 -7.82 -16.70 5.29
C GLU A 40 -8.56 -17.26 4.07
N LYS A 41 -9.88 -17.50 4.19
CA LYS A 41 -10.76 -17.90 3.08
C LYS A 41 -10.64 -17.00 1.84
N TYR A 42 -10.32 -15.73 2.01
CA TYR A 42 -10.23 -14.73 0.95
C TYR A 42 -8.79 -14.32 0.63
N PHE A 43 -7.79 -15.05 1.13
CA PHE A 43 -6.38 -14.70 0.91
C PHE A 43 -5.99 -14.66 -0.57
N ARG A 44 -6.58 -15.52 -1.42
CA ARG A 44 -6.39 -15.44 -2.89
C ARG A 44 -6.84 -14.09 -3.46
N THR A 45 -7.96 -13.56 -2.96
CA THR A 45 -8.48 -12.25 -3.35
C THR A 45 -7.54 -11.13 -2.89
N THR A 46 -6.95 -11.26 -1.69
CA THR A 46 -5.92 -10.35 -1.19
C THR A 46 -4.68 -10.35 -2.08
N LEU A 47 -4.13 -11.53 -2.41
CA LEU A 47 -2.97 -11.64 -3.31
C LEU A 47 -3.24 -11.03 -4.68
N TYR A 48 -4.41 -11.34 -5.26
CA TYR A 48 -4.83 -10.72 -6.51
C TYR A 48 -4.90 -9.21 -6.39
N GLY A 49 -5.50 -8.68 -5.31
CA GLY A 49 -5.57 -7.24 -5.06
C GLY A 49 -4.19 -6.57 -4.96
N ILE A 50 -3.23 -7.21 -4.29
CA ILE A 50 -1.86 -6.67 -4.19
C ILE A 50 -1.17 -6.70 -5.56
N SER A 51 -1.18 -7.83 -6.24
CA SER A 51 -0.49 -8.00 -7.53
C SER A 51 -1.11 -7.16 -8.66
N SER A 52 -2.44 -7.00 -8.68
CA SER A 52 -3.16 -6.23 -9.69
C SER A 52 -3.14 -4.72 -9.47
N ASN A 53 -2.78 -4.22 -8.29
CA ASN A 53 -2.79 -2.78 -8.01
C ASN A 53 -1.39 -2.20 -7.77
N TYR A 54 -0.37 -3.05 -7.67
CA TYR A 54 1.04 -2.68 -7.51
C TYR A 54 1.26 -1.55 -6.49
N PRO A 55 0.85 -1.74 -5.22
CA PRO A 55 0.90 -0.66 -4.23
C PRO A 55 2.34 -0.29 -3.89
N HIS A 56 2.61 1.02 -3.76
CA HIS A 56 3.93 1.52 -3.36
C HIS A 56 4.34 1.08 -1.95
N VAL A 57 3.37 0.83 -1.08
CA VAL A 57 3.60 0.44 0.32
C VAL A 57 2.43 -0.41 0.82
N MET A 58 2.71 -1.37 1.69
CA MET A 58 1.70 -2.17 2.36
C MET A 58 1.60 -1.78 3.85
N LEU A 59 0.45 -1.24 4.24
CA LEU A 59 0.11 -0.99 5.64
C LEU A 59 -0.40 -2.28 6.28
N ILE A 60 0.36 -2.85 7.22
CA ILE A 60 -0.02 -4.08 7.93
C ILE A 60 -0.57 -3.70 9.30
N MET A 61 -1.90 -3.79 9.40
CA MET A 61 -2.65 -3.45 10.61
C MET A 61 -2.58 -4.60 11.63
N ILE A 62 -2.15 -4.30 12.85
CA ILE A 62 -2.01 -5.26 13.95
C ILE A 62 -2.76 -4.72 15.16
N GLU A 63 -3.54 -5.53 15.84
CA GLU A 63 -4.18 -5.12 17.09
C GLU A 63 -3.17 -5.20 18.25
N SER A 64 -3.01 -4.11 19.01
CA SER A 64 -1.99 -3.96 20.06
C SER A 64 -1.99 -5.08 21.11
N ASN A 65 -3.17 -5.54 21.53
CA ASN A 65 -3.32 -6.59 22.55
C ASN A 65 -3.16 -8.01 22.00
N ARG A 66 -3.60 -8.27 20.76
CA ARG A 66 -3.53 -9.60 20.13
C ARG A 66 -2.15 -9.89 19.53
N GLY A 67 -1.50 -8.87 18.98
CA GLY A 67 -0.25 -9.03 18.26
C GLY A 67 -0.43 -9.75 16.92
N VAL A 68 0.63 -10.47 16.50
CA VAL A 68 0.70 -11.13 15.19
C VAL A 68 -0.18 -12.37 15.14
N LEU A 69 -1.12 -12.39 14.19
CA LEU A 69 -1.97 -13.55 13.88
C LEU A 69 -1.48 -14.25 12.60
N GLN A 70 -2.08 -15.38 12.24
CA GLN A 70 -1.71 -16.13 11.02
C GLN A 70 -1.77 -15.24 9.77
N MET A 71 -2.89 -14.56 9.55
CA MET A 71 -3.05 -13.66 8.38
C MET A 71 -2.05 -12.50 8.36
N THR A 72 -1.64 -12.00 9.53
CA THR A 72 -0.58 -11.00 9.61
C THR A 72 0.73 -11.55 9.03
N LYS A 73 1.09 -12.81 9.34
CA LYS A 73 2.27 -13.46 8.76
C LYS A 73 2.13 -13.64 7.26
N GLU A 74 0.98 -14.11 6.79
CA GLU A 74 0.73 -14.30 5.36
C GLU A 74 0.84 -12.99 4.56
N HIS A 75 0.30 -11.88 5.09
CA HIS A 75 0.45 -10.55 4.50
C HIS A 75 1.91 -10.08 4.48
N ILE A 76 2.66 -10.31 5.56
CA ILE A 76 4.10 -10.00 5.63
C ILE A 76 4.88 -10.80 4.58
N ILE A 77 4.60 -12.10 4.46
CA ILE A 77 5.25 -12.98 3.48
C ILE A 77 4.92 -12.52 2.06
N SER A 78 3.67 -12.15 1.80
CA SER A 78 3.23 -11.65 0.50
C SER A 78 3.93 -10.36 0.12
N ALA A 79 4.02 -9.40 1.05
CA ALA A 79 4.75 -8.15 0.82
C ALA A 79 6.24 -8.39 0.57
N ILE A 80 6.87 -9.33 1.30
CA ILE A 80 8.26 -9.73 1.07
C ILE A 80 8.44 -10.31 -0.32
N TYR A 81 7.61 -11.28 -0.69
CA TYR A 81 7.70 -11.97 -1.97
C TYR A 81 7.51 -11.03 -3.15
N LEU A 82 6.58 -10.09 -3.02
CA LEU A 82 6.28 -9.07 -4.03
C LEU A 82 7.19 -7.84 -3.94
N ARG A 83 8.18 -7.84 -3.04
CA ARG A 83 9.13 -6.72 -2.82
C ARG A 83 8.45 -5.37 -2.54
N ILE A 84 7.32 -5.41 -1.85
CA ILE A 84 6.58 -4.21 -1.46
C ILE A 84 7.07 -3.75 -0.08
N PRO A 85 7.50 -2.48 0.07
CA PRO A 85 7.84 -1.91 1.38
C PRO A 85 6.71 -2.06 2.39
N ILE A 86 7.07 -2.41 3.63
CA ILE A 86 6.11 -2.69 4.70
C ILE A 86 6.10 -1.53 5.69
N VAL A 87 4.91 -1.11 6.11
CA VAL A 87 4.70 -0.23 7.25
C VAL A 87 3.80 -0.96 8.24
N LEU A 88 4.28 -1.12 9.49
CA LEU A 88 3.52 -1.78 10.54
C LEU A 88 2.68 -0.75 11.29
N VAL A 89 1.42 -1.06 11.57
CA VAL A 89 0.52 -0.16 12.29
C VAL A 89 -0.15 -0.91 13.43
N LEU A 90 0.32 -0.67 14.66
CA LEU A 90 -0.32 -1.15 15.88
C LEU A 90 -1.51 -0.26 16.22
N THR A 91 -2.70 -0.86 16.26
CA THR A 91 -3.99 -0.18 16.47
C THR A 91 -4.54 -0.40 17.87
N LYS A 92 -5.54 0.41 18.23
CA LYS A 92 -6.28 0.32 19.50
C LYS A 92 -5.36 0.50 20.73
N ILE A 93 -4.39 1.41 20.63
CA ILE A 93 -3.45 1.67 21.73
C ILE A 93 -4.14 2.27 22.96
N ASP A 94 -5.31 2.89 22.76
CA ASP A 94 -6.16 3.47 23.80
C ASP A 94 -6.67 2.45 24.84
N ILE A 95 -6.80 1.18 24.45
CA ILE A 95 -7.20 0.07 25.33
C ILE A 95 -6.10 -0.99 25.46
N ALA A 96 -4.87 -0.66 25.06
CA ALA A 96 -3.77 -1.60 25.09
C ALA A 96 -3.22 -1.78 26.51
N ILE A 97 -2.98 -3.03 26.89
CA ILE A 97 -2.29 -3.35 28.15
C ILE A 97 -0.79 -3.12 27.93
N PRO A 98 -0.11 -2.18 28.63
CA PRO A 98 1.27 -1.79 28.31
C PRO A 98 2.27 -2.95 28.28
N SER A 99 2.15 -3.89 29.22
CA SER A 99 3.01 -5.09 29.27
C SER A 99 2.85 -5.97 28.02
N LYS A 100 1.60 -6.22 27.59
CA LYS A 100 1.29 -6.99 26.38
C LYS A 100 1.73 -6.26 25.11
N LEU A 101 1.50 -4.96 25.03
CA LEU A 101 1.94 -4.13 23.90
C LEU A 101 3.46 -4.24 23.71
N ASN A 102 4.23 -4.02 24.77
CA ASN A 102 5.69 -4.11 24.73
C ASN A 102 6.17 -5.53 24.38
N GLN A 103 5.52 -6.57 24.91
CA GLN A 103 5.80 -7.95 24.55
C GLN A 103 5.54 -8.22 23.07
N ASN A 104 4.42 -7.73 22.53
CA ASN A 104 4.05 -7.90 21.13
C ASN A 104 5.02 -7.16 20.20
N ILE A 105 5.42 -5.93 20.54
CA ILE A 105 6.43 -5.18 19.79
C ILE A 105 7.75 -5.97 19.73
N ARG A 106 8.21 -6.54 20.85
CA ARG A 106 9.43 -7.37 20.87
C ARG A 106 9.31 -8.60 19.97
N LYS A 107 8.17 -9.29 20.01
CA LYS A 107 7.89 -10.45 19.13
C LYS A 107 7.91 -10.05 17.65
N ILE A 108 7.26 -8.94 17.31
CA ILE A 108 7.24 -8.38 15.96
C ILE A 108 8.66 -8.06 15.50
N LYS A 109 9.44 -7.32 16.29
CA LYS A 109 10.84 -6.99 15.97
C LYS A 109 11.69 -8.23 15.73
N LYS A 110 11.56 -9.26 16.58
CA LYS A 110 12.29 -10.53 16.43
C LYS A 110 11.91 -11.26 15.14
N MET A 111 10.61 -11.35 14.85
CA MET A 111 10.10 -12.00 13.64
C MET A 111 10.59 -11.28 12.38
N MET A 112 10.48 -9.96 12.34
CA MET A 112 10.91 -9.14 11.20
C MET A 112 12.43 -9.20 11.01
N LYS A 113 13.21 -9.21 12.10
CA LYS A 113 14.66 -9.41 12.03
C LYS A 113 15.02 -10.77 11.43
N GLY A 114 14.27 -11.82 11.76
CA GLY A 114 14.43 -13.15 11.14
C GLY A 114 14.14 -13.16 9.64
N ALA A 115 13.33 -12.21 9.15
CA ALA A 115 13.06 -11.99 7.73
C ALA A 115 14.02 -10.95 7.08
N GLY A 116 15.14 -10.60 7.75
CA GLY A 116 16.12 -9.64 7.25
C GLY A 116 15.67 -8.18 7.29
N LYS A 117 14.62 -7.85 8.05
CA LYS A 117 14.06 -6.49 8.15
C LYS A 117 14.34 -5.84 9.49
N HIS A 118 14.54 -4.53 9.47
CA HIS A 118 14.78 -3.71 10.65
C HIS A 118 13.57 -2.84 10.98
N VAL A 119 12.96 -3.09 12.13
CA VAL A 119 11.76 -2.38 12.58
C VAL A 119 12.14 -1.20 13.47
N HIS A 120 11.66 0.00 13.12
CA HIS A 120 11.88 1.24 13.86
C HIS A 120 10.54 1.81 14.34
N GLU A 121 10.39 2.05 15.63
CA GLU A 121 9.17 2.64 16.18
C GLU A 121 9.15 4.15 15.95
N ILE A 122 7.97 4.67 15.60
CA ILE A 122 7.73 6.11 15.44
C ILE A 122 7.10 6.61 16.74
N ASN A 123 7.87 7.36 17.52
CA ASN A 123 7.44 7.90 18.82
C ASN A 123 7.46 9.43 18.85
N GLU A 124 8.25 10.05 17.98
CA GLU A 124 8.41 11.50 17.90
C GLU A 124 8.26 11.98 16.46
N GLU A 125 7.93 13.26 16.27
CA GLU A 125 7.73 13.85 14.95
C GLU A 125 9.00 13.76 14.06
N ASN A 126 10.18 13.87 14.67
CA ASN A 126 11.46 13.70 13.98
C ASN A 126 11.69 12.28 13.44
N ASP A 127 11.02 11.27 14.00
CA ASP A 127 11.09 9.90 13.49
C ASP A 127 10.37 9.76 12.14
N ILE A 128 9.37 10.60 11.87
CA ILE A 128 8.57 10.54 10.64
C ILE A 128 9.44 10.80 9.41
N LYS A 129 10.21 11.89 9.42
CA LYS A 129 11.11 12.23 8.30
C LYS A 129 12.13 11.10 8.07
N LYS A 130 12.75 10.61 9.14
CA LYS A 130 13.70 9.48 9.07
C LYS A 130 13.04 8.21 8.52
N ALA A 131 11.78 7.97 8.87
CA ALA A 131 11.03 6.82 8.39
C ALA A 131 10.73 6.91 6.90
N VAL A 132 10.34 8.09 6.42
CA VAL A 132 10.12 8.36 4.99
C VAL A 132 11.42 8.15 4.21
N ASP A 133 12.51 8.78 4.64
CA ASP A 133 13.82 8.72 3.94
C ASP A 133 14.41 7.30 3.91
N LYS A 134 14.16 6.50 4.96
CA LYS A 134 14.71 5.14 5.06
C LYS A 134 13.77 4.06 4.54
N LEU A 135 12.51 4.37 4.23
CA LEU A 135 11.52 3.37 3.83
C LEU A 135 12.06 2.56 2.65
N SER A 136 12.13 1.25 2.83
CA SER A 136 12.74 0.34 1.86
C SER A 136 12.22 -1.07 2.11
N GLU A 137 12.68 -2.04 1.31
CA GLU A 137 12.42 -3.45 1.58
C GLU A 137 13.00 -3.92 2.92
N ILE A 138 14.01 -3.22 3.47
CA ILE A 138 14.70 -3.62 4.70
C ILE A 138 14.20 -2.83 5.92
N SER A 139 14.04 -1.52 5.79
CA SER A 139 13.63 -0.64 6.89
C SER A 139 12.11 -0.54 6.99
N VAL A 140 11.57 -0.88 8.16
CA VAL A 140 10.12 -1.01 8.41
C VAL A 140 9.71 -0.08 9.55
N PRO A 141 9.01 1.04 9.27
CA PRO A 141 8.48 1.88 10.33
C PRO A 141 7.28 1.21 11.02
N LEU A 142 7.19 1.39 12.33
CA LEU A 142 6.11 0.89 13.17
C LEU A 142 5.42 2.06 13.87
N PHE A 143 4.18 2.30 13.45
CA PHE A 143 3.29 3.29 14.04
C PHE A 143 2.42 2.67 15.11
N LYS A 144 2.15 3.43 16.17
CA LYS A 144 1.18 3.13 17.21
C LYS A 144 0.06 4.14 17.07
N ILE A 145 -1.19 3.69 16.90
CA ILE A 145 -2.32 4.60 16.67
C ILE A 145 -3.56 4.17 17.44
N SER A 146 -4.41 5.16 17.73
CA SER A 146 -5.80 4.94 18.07
C SER A 146 -6.69 5.65 17.06
N ALA A 147 -7.50 4.89 16.32
CA ALA A 147 -8.53 5.49 15.47
C ALA A 147 -9.71 6.06 16.29
N VAL A 148 -9.80 5.72 17.58
CA VAL A 148 -10.86 6.20 18.49
C VAL A 148 -10.46 7.51 19.15
N LYS A 149 -9.23 7.57 19.71
CA LYS A 149 -8.70 8.78 20.33
C LYS A 149 -8.06 9.74 19.34
N GLY A 150 -7.74 9.30 18.13
CA GLY A 150 -7.15 10.16 17.10
C GLY A 150 -5.85 10.80 17.58
N ASN A 151 -5.86 12.12 17.70
CA ASN A 151 -4.71 12.91 18.15
C ASN A 151 -4.66 13.15 19.67
N ASP A 152 -5.70 12.73 20.41
CA ASP A 152 -5.81 12.92 21.87
C ASP A 152 -5.07 11.82 22.67
N ILE A 153 -4.09 11.18 22.05
CA ILE A 153 -3.26 10.12 22.64
C ILE A 153 -1.83 10.23 22.11
N ASN A 154 -0.86 9.77 22.89
CA ASN A 154 0.54 9.71 22.49
C ASN A 154 0.96 8.26 22.17
N PRO A 155 1.52 7.96 20.98
CA PRO A 155 1.69 8.86 19.83
C PRO A 155 0.37 9.17 19.10
N PRO A 156 0.24 10.38 18.54
CA PRO A 156 -1.00 10.85 17.91
C PRO A 156 -1.17 10.27 16.51
N LEU A 157 -2.44 10.14 16.08
CA LEU A 157 -2.79 9.63 14.75
C LEU A 157 -2.13 10.43 13.62
N TYR A 158 -1.92 11.74 13.80
CA TYR A 158 -1.35 12.59 12.76
C TYR A 158 0.06 12.16 12.32
N TYR A 159 0.81 11.44 13.15
CA TYR A 159 2.11 10.89 12.76
C TYR A 159 2.01 9.96 11.54
N LEU A 160 0.97 9.11 11.51
CA LEU A 160 0.75 8.22 10.37
C LEU A 160 0.29 9.01 9.14
N THR A 161 -0.59 10.01 9.32
CA THR A 161 -1.10 10.78 8.16
C THR A 161 -0.02 11.68 7.57
N ASP A 162 0.84 12.27 8.39
CA ASP A 162 1.98 13.08 7.96
C ASP A 162 3.05 12.22 7.24
N PHE A 163 3.31 11.01 7.74
CA PHE A 163 4.14 10.03 7.02
C PHE A 163 3.59 9.73 5.62
N LEU A 164 2.29 9.47 5.50
CA LEU A 164 1.66 9.15 4.21
C LEU A 164 1.67 10.32 3.24
N ASP A 165 1.50 11.55 3.73
CA ASP A 165 1.59 12.77 2.91
C ASP A 165 3.03 12.94 2.37
N LYS A 166 4.04 12.87 3.26
CA LYS A 166 5.45 12.99 2.88
C LYS A 166 5.92 11.87 1.93
N LEU A 167 5.41 10.64 2.10
CA LEU A 167 5.74 9.54 1.20
C LEU A 167 5.22 9.81 -0.23
N ASN A 168 4.02 10.38 -0.33
CA ASN A 168 3.41 10.74 -1.60
C ASN A 168 4.24 11.79 -2.36
N ASP A 169 4.90 12.70 -1.64
CA ASP A 169 5.79 13.71 -2.22
C ASP A 169 6.99 13.08 -2.93
N ILE A 170 7.60 12.06 -2.32
CA ILE A 170 8.72 11.32 -2.89
C ILE A 170 8.27 10.55 -4.14
N THR A 171 7.18 9.78 -4.03
CA THR A 171 6.68 8.97 -5.15
C THR A 171 6.32 9.83 -6.35
N VAL A 172 5.64 10.96 -6.15
CA VAL A 172 5.31 11.89 -7.23
C VAL A 172 6.58 12.44 -7.87
N THR A 173 7.59 12.81 -7.08
CA THR A 173 8.87 13.31 -7.60
C THR A 173 9.53 12.28 -8.51
N THR A 174 9.65 11.02 -8.05
CA THR A 174 10.23 9.91 -8.82
C THR A 174 9.51 9.65 -10.15
N ILE A 175 8.17 9.74 -10.18
CA ILE A 175 7.38 9.54 -11.41
C ILE A 175 7.53 10.72 -12.38
N THR A 176 7.66 11.94 -11.88
CA THR A 176 7.80 13.14 -12.72
C THR A 176 9.18 13.32 -13.33
N THR A 177 10.23 12.82 -12.67
CA THR A 177 11.56 12.70 -13.27
C THR A 177 11.58 11.51 -14.22
N GLU A 178 11.91 11.73 -15.49
CA GLU A 178 12.01 10.67 -16.50
C GLU A 178 12.92 9.53 -16.00
N SER A 179 12.31 8.40 -15.60
CA SER A 179 13.05 7.23 -15.15
C SER A 179 13.81 6.65 -16.34
N LYS A 180 15.14 6.76 -16.31
CA LYS A 180 16.02 6.00 -17.18
C LYS A 180 16.13 4.60 -16.56
N GLU A 181 15.72 3.58 -17.31
CA GLU A 181 15.92 2.18 -16.91
C GLU A 181 17.18 1.66 -17.60
N GLU A 182 17.94 0.78 -16.95
CA GLU A 182 19.09 0.09 -17.54
C GLU A 182 18.66 -1.32 -17.94
N ASP A 183 18.96 -1.71 -19.17
CA ASP A 183 18.72 -3.07 -19.64
C ASP A 183 19.74 -4.06 -19.02
N PHE A 184 19.57 -5.36 -19.30
CA PHE A 184 20.51 -6.39 -18.84
C PHE A 184 21.96 -6.22 -19.37
N LYS A 185 22.18 -5.32 -20.33
CA LYS A 185 23.48 -4.97 -20.90
C LYS A 185 24.02 -3.63 -20.35
N GLY A 186 23.29 -2.96 -19.47
CA GLY A 186 23.65 -1.66 -18.91
C GLY A 186 23.35 -0.46 -19.83
N GLU A 187 22.59 -0.65 -20.91
CA GLU A 187 22.14 0.44 -21.76
C GLU A 187 20.95 1.16 -21.13
N THR A 188 21.07 2.48 -20.98
CA THR A 188 20.02 3.31 -20.40
C THR A 188 18.97 3.65 -21.46
N PHE A 189 17.74 3.16 -21.29
CA PHE A 189 16.60 3.49 -22.15
C PHE A 189 15.58 4.38 -21.43
N LYS A 190 14.83 5.15 -22.22
CA LYS A 190 13.71 5.93 -21.72
C LYS A 190 12.59 4.96 -21.37
N ALA A 191 12.15 4.92 -20.10
CA ALA A 191 11.06 4.05 -19.70
C ALA A 191 9.82 4.33 -20.56
N GLU A 192 9.42 3.35 -21.38
CA GLU A 192 8.21 3.44 -22.18
C GLU A 192 6.98 3.54 -21.27
N SER A 193 5.90 4.14 -21.79
CA SER A 193 4.63 4.24 -21.07
C SER A 193 3.99 2.86 -20.92
N LEU A 194 4.05 2.27 -19.72
CA LEU A 194 3.51 0.94 -19.44
C LEU A 194 2.23 1.03 -18.61
N PHE A 195 1.09 0.80 -19.25
CA PHE A 195 -0.21 0.77 -18.59
C PHE A 195 -0.68 -0.66 -18.39
N VAL A 196 -0.97 -1.03 -17.15
CA VAL A 196 -1.49 -2.36 -16.82
C VAL A 196 -3.02 -2.27 -16.76
N ILE A 197 -3.69 -2.99 -17.65
CA ILE A 197 -5.16 -3.05 -17.69
C ILE A 197 -5.64 -4.10 -16.67
N ASP A 198 -6.39 -3.66 -15.67
CA ASP A 198 -7.02 -4.53 -14.66
C ASP A 198 -8.43 -4.95 -15.11
N LYS A 199 -9.18 -4.03 -15.71
CA LYS A 199 -10.58 -4.25 -16.12
C LYS A 199 -10.81 -3.71 -17.52
N SER A 200 -11.68 -4.38 -18.27
CA SER A 200 -12.19 -3.86 -19.52
C SER A 200 -13.71 -3.97 -19.58
N PHE A 201 -14.36 -2.97 -20.15
CA PHE A 201 -15.81 -2.93 -20.28
C PHE A 201 -16.22 -2.15 -21.53
N ARG A 202 -17.47 -2.35 -21.95
CA ARG A 202 -18.09 -1.64 -23.08
C ARG A 202 -19.28 -0.85 -22.57
N THR A 203 -19.43 0.38 -23.04
CA THR A 203 -20.58 1.23 -22.77
C THR A 203 -21.15 1.73 -24.09
N GLU A 204 -22.44 2.04 -24.12
CA GLU A 204 -23.08 2.57 -25.32
C GLU A 204 -22.38 3.86 -25.79
N GLY A 205 -22.10 3.97 -27.09
CA GLY A 205 -21.44 5.13 -27.69
C GLY A 205 -19.91 5.19 -27.58
N TYR A 206 -19.26 4.25 -26.89
CA TYR A 206 -17.79 4.23 -26.75
C TYR A 206 -17.19 2.88 -27.17
N PRO A 207 -15.95 2.88 -27.72
CA PRO A 207 -15.20 1.64 -27.96
C PRO A 207 -14.84 0.92 -26.65
N LEU A 208 -14.14 -0.21 -26.74
CA LEU A 208 -13.67 -0.94 -25.55
C LEU A 208 -12.88 0.00 -24.62
N ILE A 209 -13.32 0.10 -23.36
CA ILE A 209 -12.68 0.92 -22.35
C ILE A 209 -11.83 0.01 -21.47
N GLY A 210 -10.52 0.26 -21.43
CA GLY A 210 -9.60 -0.34 -20.46
C GLY A 210 -9.45 0.56 -19.23
N SER A 211 -9.48 -0.03 -18.05
CA SER A 211 -9.21 0.62 -16.77
C SER A 211 -8.09 -0.13 -16.06
N GLY A 212 -7.25 0.61 -15.34
CA GLY A 212 -6.01 0.07 -14.79
C GLY A 212 -5.13 1.16 -14.21
N PHE A 213 -3.83 0.89 -14.13
CA PHE A 213 -2.85 1.79 -13.51
C PHE A 213 -1.62 1.97 -14.40
N MET A 214 -1.07 3.19 -14.37
CA MET A 214 0.18 3.54 -15.02
C MET A 214 1.34 3.02 -14.16
N ARG A 215 2.17 2.14 -14.72
CA ARG A 215 3.39 1.65 -14.05
C ARG A 215 4.59 2.57 -14.30
N SER A 216 4.69 3.14 -15.50
CA SER A 216 5.77 4.04 -15.91
C SER A 216 5.32 4.98 -17.02
N GLY A 217 5.99 6.12 -17.18
CA GLY A 217 5.73 7.05 -18.28
C GLY A 217 4.42 7.83 -18.15
N LYS A 218 3.97 8.40 -19.27
CA LYS A 218 2.76 9.22 -19.38
C LYS A 218 2.08 8.91 -20.70
N ILE A 219 0.76 8.73 -20.66
CA ILE A 219 -0.06 8.58 -21.86
C ILE A 219 -0.84 9.87 -22.05
N SER A 220 -0.85 10.41 -23.26
CA SER A 220 -1.64 11.61 -23.57
C SER A 220 -2.50 11.44 -24.81
N VAL A 221 -3.72 11.96 -24.75
CA VAL A 221 -4.72 11.80 -25.81
C VAL A 221 -4.40 12.68 -27.04
N ASN A 222 -3.55 13.71 -26.87
CA ASN A 222 -3.35 14.80 -27.84
C ASN A 222 -1.87 15.05 -28.20
N SER A 223 -1.03 14.01 -28.24
CA SER A 223 0.26 14.13 -28.91
C SER A 223 0.01 14.34 -30.41
N SER A 224 0.62 15.35 -31.03
CA SER A 224 0.50 15.67 -32.47
C SER A 224 0.88 14.50 -33.39
N ASN A 225 1.61 13.50 -32.86
CA ASN A 225 1.66 12.14 -33.36
C ASN A 225 0.77 11.27 -32.47
N HIS A 226 -0.28 10.64 -33.03
CA HIS A 226 -1.10 9.68 -32.29
C HIS A 226 -0.19 8.64 -31.62
N GLU A 227 -0.10 8.67 -30.28
CA GLU A 227 0.66 7.68 -29.52
C GLU A 227 0.04 6.30 -29.78
N LYS A 228 0.67 5.51 -30.65
CA LYS A 228 0.30 4.12 -30.87
C LYS A 228 0.81 3.32 -29.67
N LEU A 229 -0.11 2.86 -28.85
CA LEU A 229 0.17 1.95 -27.74
C LEU A 229 0.00 0.50 -28.22
N PHE A 230 0.87 -0.39 -27.76
CA PHE A 230 0.76 -1.82 -27.99
C PHE A 230 0.03 -2.50 -26.83
N ILE A 231 -0.89 -3.42 -27.13
CA ILE A 231 -1.63 -4.19 -26.12
C ILE A 231 -1.08 -5.62 -26.10
N GLY A 232 -0.38 -5.96 -25.02
CA GLY A 232 0.07 -7.33 -24.75
C GLY A 232 -0.97 -8.15 -23.99
N PRO A 233 -0.90 -9.50 -24.01
CA PRO A 233 0.06 -10.33 -24.74
C PRO A 233 -0.34 -10.62 -26.20
N ILE A 234 -1.38 -9.94 -26.71
CA ILE A 234 -2.13 -10.37 -27.91
C ILE A 234 -1.40 -10.01 -29.21
N ASN A 235 -0.50 -9.03 -29.20
CA ASN A 235 0.28 -8.60 -30.35
C ASN A 235 1.78 -8.77 -30.06
N HIS A 236 2.34 -9.92 -30.43
CA HIS A 236 3.77 -10.10 -30.68
C HIS A 236 4.07 -9.88 -32.16
#